data_AF-A0A2V7W7E2-F1
#
_entry.id   AF-A0A2V7W7E2-F1
#
_cell.length_a   1.000
_cell.length_b   1.000
_cell.length_c   1.000
_cell.angle_alpha   90.00
_cell.angle_beta   90.00
_cell.angle_gamma   90.00
#
_symmetry.space_group_name_H-M   'P 1'
#
loop_
_entity.id
_entity.type
_entity.pdbx_description
1 polymer ?
#
loop_
_entity_poly.entity_id
_entity_poly.type
_entity_poly.pdbx_seq_one_letter_code
_entity_poly.pdbx_strand_id
1 'polypeptide(L)'
;MLFIVPFVVATAAITSVTSDLPSTAKVIFPSQDDQNEYTGSANGCDIPPPLLEPLERHISKVAPKNYVRYDIAALNRKHMMGAYYVYSRQACQRLRHYFPSANVFVMARITLRRCEFLPNGTTRAFYDVEAKVYSLASGREEVIFRQQDVAREQIRNLLVGKEAQLLERVESVIGRARTDRTPLVRWSDLA
;
A
#
# COMPACT_ATOMS: atom_id res chain seq x y z
N MET A 1 -58.00 -16.19 9.64
CA MET A 1 -57.10 -15.03 9.83
C MET A 1 -55.91 -15.23 8.90
N LEU A 2 -55.78 -14.39 7.87
CA LEU A 2 -54.65 -14.39 6.93
C LEU A 2 -53.56 -13.45 7.49
N PHE A 3 -52.40 -14.00 7.84
CA PHE A 3 -51.23 -13.22 8.24
C PHE A 3 -50.47 -12.77 6.99
N ILE A 4 -50.49 -11.47 6.69
CA ILE A 4 -49.62 -10.85 5.70
C ILE A 4 -48.35 -10.42 6.43
N VAL A 5 -47.25 -11.15 6.23
CA VAL A 5 -45.92 -10.76 6.72
C VAL A 5 -45.37 -9.71 5.77
N PRO A 6 -44.99 -8.49 6.22
CA PRO A 6 -44.34 -7.53 5.36
C PRO A 6 -42.92 -8.03 5.05
N PHE A 7 -42.71 -8.42 3.80
CA PHE A 7 -41.39 -8.71 3.25
C PHE A 7 -40.64 -7.39 3.07
N VAL A 8 -39.83 -7.01 4.06
CA VAL A 8 -38.95 -5.85 3.98
C VAL A 8 -37.80 -6.21 3.04
N VAL A 9 -37.90 -5.78 1.79
CA VAL A 9 -36.75 -5.77 0.87
C VAL A 9 -35.80 -4.70 1.38
N ALA A 10 -34.77 -5.12 2.13
CA ALA A 10 -33.63 -4.27 2.41
C ALA A 10 -32.91 -4.04 1.08
N THR A 11 -33.24 -2.95 0.39
CA THR A 11 -32.41 -2.40 -0.67
C THR A 11 -31.11 -1.95 0.00
N ALA A 12 -30.11 -2.84 0.01
CA ALA A 12 -28.75 -2.44 0.30
C ALA A 12 -28.40 -1.34 -0.70
N ALA A 13 -28.34 -0.10 -0.21
CA ALA A 13 -27.84 1.01 -1.01
C ALA A 13 -26.45 0.60 -1.47
N ILE A 14 -26.30 0.36 -2.78
CA ILE A 14 -25.00 0.25 -3.40
C ILE A 14 -24.44 1.67 -3.31
N THR A 15 -23.79 1.98 -2.19
CA THR A 15 -22.90 3.14 -2.12
C THR A 15 -21.80 2.84 -3.11
N SER A 16 -21.98 3.31 -4.34
CA SER A 16 -20.90 3.35 -5.31
C SER A 16 -19.82 4.21 -4.67
N VAL A 17 -18.78 3.57 -4.13
CA VAL A 17 -17.57 4.24 -3.67
C VAL A 17 -16.92 4.79 -4.93
N THR A 18 -17.33 6.00 -5.32
CA THR A 18 -16.66 6.76 -6.36
C THR A 18 -15.43 7.35 -5.72
N SER A 19 -14.27 6.90 -6.17
CA SER A 19 -12.98 7.46 -5.76
C SER A 19 -12.94 8.95 -6.08
N ASP A 20 -12.59 9.77 -5.09
CA ASP A 20 -12.35 11.21 -5.22
C ASP A 20 -10.90 11.50 -5.67
N LEU A 21 -10.11 10.48 -6.01
CA LEU A 21 -8.81 10.65 -6.63
C LEU A 21 -8.93 11.54 -7.87
N PRO A 22 -8.17 12.65 -7.94
CA PRO A 22 -8.21 13.49 -9.12
C PRO A 22 -7.67 12.74 -10.33
N SER A 23 -8.18 13.02 -11.53
CA SER A 23 -7.77 12.33 -12.78
C SER A 23 -6.26 12.35 -13.07
N THR A 24 -5.56 13.34 -12.51
CA THR A 24 -4.11 13.53 -12.59
C THR A 24 -3.30 12.71 -11.58
N ALA A 25 -3.93 12.16 -10.54
CA ALA A 25 -3.26 11.29 -9.58
C ALA A 25 -2.98 9.93 -10.23
N LYS A 26 -1.76 9.44 -10.04
CA LYS A 26 -1.25 8.18 -10.53
C LYS A 26 -0.57 7.48 -9.36
N VAL A 27 -1.29 6.48 -8.85
CA VAL A 27 -0.97 5.73 -7.65
C VAL A 27 -0.20 4.47 -8.04
N ILE A 28 0.95 4.28 -7.42
CA ILE A 28 1.78 3.08 -7.60
C ILE A 28 2.02 2.38 -6.27
N PHE A 29 2.06 1.05 -6.33
CA PHE A 29 2.37 0.15 -5.22
C PHE A 29 3.73 -0.49 -5.52
N PRO A 30 4.85 0.04 -4.99
CA PRO A 30 6.16 -0.55 -5.18
C PRO A 30 6.31 -1.76 -4.24
N SER A 31 5.65 -2.87 -4.59
CA SER A 31 5.85 -4.17 -3.95
C SER A 31 6.12 -5.23 -5.01
N GLN A 32 7.29 -5.88 -4.98
CA GLN A 32 7.42 -7.18 -5.62
C GLN A 32 7.82 -8.27 -4.66
N ASP A 33 7.26 -9.44 -4.97
CA ASP A 33 7.29 -10.70 -4.24
C ASP A 33 8.29 -11.71 -4.85
N ASP A 34 8.89 -11.44 -6.02
CA ASP A 34 9.44 -12.55 -6.85
C ASP A 34 10.95 -12.81 -6.72
N GLN A 35 11.73 -11.96 -6.06
CA GLN A 35 13.18 -12.20 -5.90
C GLN A 35 13.68 -11.75 -4.54
N ASN A 36 13.30 -12.52 -3.51
CA ASN A 36 13.86 -12.36 -2.19
C ASN A 36 15.08 -13.27 -2.00
N GLU A 37 16.26 -12.72 -2.30
CA GLU A 37 17.56 -13.19 -1.80
C GLU A 37 17.78 -12.76 -0.32
N TYR A 38 16.72 -12.63 0.47
CA TYR A 38 16.89 -12.91 1.90
C TYR A 38 17.04 -14.42 1.99
N THR A 39 18.28 -14.87 1.87
CA THR A 39 18.70 -16.20 2.30
C THR A 39 17.92 -16.51 3.56
N GLY A 40 16.98 -17.44 3.47
CA GLY A 40 16.13 -17.82 4.58
C GLY A 40 17.03 -17.91 5.80
N SER A 41 16.83 -17.03 6.78
CA SER A 41 17.59 -17.14 8.00
C SER A 41 17.39 -18.59 8.43
N ALA A 42 18.48 -19.32 8.67
CA ALA A 42 18.44 -20.72 9.10
C ALA A 42 17.60 -20.95 10.39
N ASN A 43 17.07 -19.86 10.93
CA ASN A 43 16.18 -19.71 12.06
C ASN A 43 14.72 -20.07 11.76
N GLY A 44 14.38 -20.52 10.53
CA GLY A 44 13.04 -21.02 10.20
C GLY A 44 11.91 -19.99 10.15
N CYS A 45 12.20 -18.69 10.22
CA CYS A 45 11.19 -17.63 10.15
C CYS A 45 10.93 -17.26 8.69
N ASP A 46 9.82 -17.76 8.14
CA ASP A 46 9.45 -17.55 6.74
C ASP A 46 9.17 -16.08 6.40
N ILE A 47 9.43 -15.70 5.15
CA ILE A 47 9.10 -14.39 4.57
C ILE A 47 7.62 -14.05 4.82
N PRO A 48 7.29 -12.81 5.24
CA PRO A 48 5.91 -12.40 5.45
C PRO A 48 5.14 -12.30 4.11
N PRO A 49 3.82 -12.60 4.09
CA PRO A 49 2.99 -12.46 2.90
C PRO A 49 2.77 -10.98 2.52
N PRO A 50 2.25 -10.69 1.31
CA PRO A 50 1.99 -9.33 0.86
C PRO A 50 0.92 -8.63 1.72
N LEU A 51 1.20 -7.36 2.09
CA LEU A 51 0.28 -6.52 2.88
C LEU A 51 -0.66 -5.67 2.02
N LEU A 52 -0.16 -5.05 0.93
CA LEU A 52 -0.88 -4.01 0.19
C LEU A 52 -1.84 -4.53 -0.88
N GLU A 53 -1.76 -5.81 -1.22
CA GLU A 53 -2.55 -6.43 -2.30
C GLU A 53 -4.06 -6.13 -2.20
N PRO A 54 -4.73 -6.19 -1.02
CA PRO A 54 -6.15 -5.84 -0.94
C PRO A 54 -6.45 -4.40 -1.37
N LEU A 55 -5.64 -3.43 -0.93
CA LEU A 55 -5.80 -2.02 -1.28
C LEU A 55 -5.49 -1.77 -2.77
N GLU A 56 -4.46 -2.42 -3.30
CA GLU A 56 -4.12 -2.36 -4.73
C GLU A 56 -5.27 -2.84 -5.61
N ARG A 57 -5.82 -4.03 -5.29
CA ARG A 57 -7.00 -4.58 -5.98
C ARG A 57 -8.21 -3.67 -5.88
N HIS A 58 -8.41 -3.02 -4.73
CA HIS A 58 -9.51 -2.07 -4.57
C HIS A 58 -9.33 -0.84 -5.47
N ILE A 59 -8.18 -0.15 -5.43
CA ILE A 59 -7.91 1.04 -6.24
C ILE A 59 -7.98 0.74 -7.74
N SER A 60 -7.41 -0.38 -8.18
CA SER A 60 -7.49 -0.79 -9.59
C SER A 60 -8.92 -1.02 -10.08
N LYS A 61 -9.85 -1.39 -9.19
CA LYS A 61 -11.28 -1.55 -9.48
C LYS A 61 -12.04 -0.23 -9.45
N VAL A 62 -11.88 0.58 -8.40
CA VAL A 62 -12.71 1.79 -8.19
C VAL A 62 -12.14 3.04 -8.86
N ALA A 63 -10.84 3.09 -9.11
CA ALA A 63 -10.14 4.21 -9.73
C ALA A 63 -9.11 3.73 -10.80
N PRO A 64 -9.53 2.97 -11.82
CA PRO A 64 -8.63 2.32 -12.77
C PRO A 64 -7.74 3.32 -13.53
N LYS A 65 -8.23 4.54 -13.79
CA LYS A 65 -7.45 5.60 -14.46
C LYS A 65 -6.31 6.13 -13.59
N ASN A 66 -6.41 5.97 -12.28
CA ASN A 66 -5.43 6.43 -11.31
C ASN A 66 -4.42 5.35 -10.96
N TYR A 67 -4.75 4.08 -11.15
CA TYR A 67 -3.83 2.97 -10.89
C TYR A 67 -2.76 2.86 -11.99
N VAL A 68 -1.49 2.75 -11.58
CA VAL A 68 -0.37 2.46 -12.48
C VAL A 68 0.21 1.10 -12.13
N ARG A 69 -0.05 0.11 -13.00
CA ARG A 69 0.56 -1.22 -12.91
C ARG A 69 1.99 -1.16 -13.43
N TYR A 70 2.92 -1.83 -12.76
CA TYR A 70 4.26 -2.04 -13.30
C TYR A 70 4.83 -3.41 -12.98
N ASP A 71 5.70 -3.88 -13.86
CA ASP A 71 6.49 -5.07 -13.63
C ASP A 71 7.71 -4.72 -12.79
N ILE A 72 7.58 -4.90 -11.48
CA ILE A 72 8.64 -4.57 -10.54
C ILE A 72 9.82 -5.55 -10.70
N ALA A 73 9.69 -6.69 -11.40
CA ALA A 73 10.82 -7.61 -11.65
C ALA A 73 11.74 -7.02 -12.69
N ALA A 74 11.17 -6.35 -13.69
CA ALA A 74 11.95 -5.60 -14.65
C ALA A 74 12.72 -4.44 -13.97
N LEU A 75 12.16 -3.84 -12.92
CA LEU A 75 12.82 -2.79 -12.14
C LEU A 75 13.97 -3.35 -11.28
N ASN A 76 13.71 -4.43 -10.55
CA ASN A 76 14.68 -5.07 -9.64
C ASN A 76 15.90 -5.63 -10.37
N ARG A 77 15.73 -6.15 -11.60
CA ARG A 77 16.86 -6.62 -12.42
C ARG A 77 17.83 -5.51 -12.84
N LYS A 78 17.39 -4.25 -12.89
CA LYS A 78 18.22 -3.12 -13.35
C LYS A 78 18.91 -2.39 -12.20
N HIS A 79 18.36 -2.50 -11.00
CA HIS A 79 18.85 -1.80 -9.83
C HIS A 79 18.80 -2.81 -8.69
N MET A 80 19.97 -3.31 -8.26
CA MET A 80 20.16 -4.14 -7.07
C MET A 80 19.81 -3.38 -5.77
N MET A 81 18.62 -2.76 -5.72
CA MET A 81 18.03 -2.23 -4.51
C MET A 81 17.41 -3.44 -3.83
N GLY A 82 18.04 -3.90 -2.74
CA GLY A 82 17.57 -5.05 -1.98
C GLY A 82 16.04 -5.01 -1.84
N ALA A 83 15.39 -6.09 -2.27
CA ALA A 83 13.98 -6.18 -2.63
C ALA A 83 12.96 -5.96 -1.48
N TYR A 84 13.40 -5.40 -0.37
CA TYR A 84 12.55 -5.11 0.77
C TYR A 84 12.29 -3.61 0.87
N TYR A 85 11.06 -3.26 0.51
CA TYR A 85 10.39 -2.02 0.91
C TYR A 85 11.04 -0.74 0.38
N VAL A 86 10.56 -0.29 -0.78
CA VAL A 86 10.59 1.14 -1.11
C VAL A 86 9.72 1.82 -0.07
N TYR A 87 10.33 2.15 1.07
CA TYR A 87 9.69 2.68 2.27
C TYR A 87 10.40 3.94 2.74
N SER A 88 10.76 4.75 1.77
CA SER A 88 11.28 6.09 2.00
C SER A 88 10.98 6.95 0.79
N ARG A 89 10.76 8.24 1.06
CA ARG A 89 10.69 9.30 0.07
C ARG A 89 11.87 9.25 -0.91
N GLN A 90 13.09 9.01 -0.41
CA GLN A 90 14.28 8.95 -1.27
C GLN A 90 14.19 7.82 -2.29
N ALA A 91 13.70 6.64 -1.90
CA ALA A 91 13.50 5.54 -2.82
C ALA A 91 12.41 5.89 -3.85
N CYS A 92 11.26 6.42 -3.43
CA CYS A 92 10.21 6.86 -4.35
C CYS A 92 10.67 7.97 -5.32
N GLN A 93 11.53 8.89 -4.87
CA GLN A 93 12.11 9.92 -5.72
C GLN A 93 13.00 9.33 -6.82
N ARG A 94 13.81 8.32 -6.50
CA ARG A 94 14.59 7.59 -7.51
C ARG A 94 13.66 6.89 -8.50
N LEU A 95 12.61 6.24 -7.97
CA LEU A 95 11.62 5.53 -8.76
C LEU A 95 10.90 6.42 -9.78
N ARG A 96 10.73 7.72 -9.51
CA ARG A 96 10.13 8.68 -10.45
C ARG A 96 10.70 8.61 -11.86
N HIS A 97 11.99 8.32 -12.01
CA HIS A 97 12.63 8.19 -13.33
C HIS A 97 12.03 7.06 -14.17
N TYR A 98 11.60 5.98 -13.51
CA TYR A 98 10.98 4.82 -14.13
C TYR A 98 9.45 4.95 -14.23
N PHE A 99 8.87 5.81 -13.39
CA PHE A 99 7.44 6.08 -13.30
C PHE A 99 7.13 7.56 -13.49
N PRO A 100 7.37 8.14 -14.67
CA PRO A 100 7.23 9.58 -14.88
C PRO A 100 5.78 10.07 -14.71
N SER A 101 4.81 9.18 -14.89
CA SER A 101 3.40 9.46 -14.66
C SER A 101 3.00 9.30 -13.18
N ALA A 102 3.70 8.48 -12.39
CA ALA A 102 3.35 8.24 -10.98
C ALA A 102 3.69 9.45 -10.11
N ASN A 103 2.72 9.88 -9.30
CA ASN A 103 2.88 11.00 -8.38
C ASN A 103 2.43 10.71 -6.95
N VAL A 104 1.92 9.50 -6.70
CA VAL A 104 1.54 9.00 -5.39
C VAL A 104 2.06 7.57 -5.25
N PHE A 105 2.76 7.29 -4.15
CA PHE A 105 3.33 5.97 -3.85
C PHE A 105 2.71 5.44 -2.57
N VAL A 106 2.15 4.23 -2.61
CA VAL A 106 1.64 3.53 -1.43
C VAL A 106 2.64 2.45 -1.04
N MET A 107 3.33 2.65 0.06
CA MET A 107 4.46 1.85 0.52
C MET A 107 4.07 1.01 1.73
N ALA A 108 4.70 -0.14 1.92
CA ALA A 108 4.58 -0.94 3.13
C ALA A 108 5.96 -1.20 3.74
N ARG A 109 6.00 -1.57 5.01
CA ARG A 109 7.13 -2.12 5.73
C ARG A 109 6.62 -3.21 6.66
N ILE A 110 7.26 -4.37 6.64
CA ILE A 110 7.00 -5.47 7.57
C ILE A 110 8.34 -5.82 8.21
N THR A 111 8.42 -5.66 9.52
CA THR A 111 9.66 -5.86 10.29
C THR A 111 9.46 -7.04 11.24
N LEU A 112 10.33 -8.05 11.15
CA LEU A 112 10.30 -9.18 12.09
C LEU A 112 10.58 -8.67 13.50
N ARG A 113 9.66 -8.94 14.43
CA ARG A 113 9.77 -8.54 15.83
C ARG A 113 10.25 -9.69 16.70
N ARG A 114 9.62 -10.84 16.56
CA ARG A 114 9.99 -12.06 17.29
C ARG A 114 9.72 -13.29 16.43
N CYS A 115 10.52 -14.32 16.65
CA CYS A 115 10.34 -15.62 16.06
C CYS A 115 10.50 -16.67 17.15
N GLU A 116 9.47 -17.50 17.30
CA GLU A 116 9.36 -18.51 18.35
C GLU A 116 9.52 -19.89 17.71
N PHE A 117 10.43 -20.70 18.23
CA PHE A 117 10.56 -22.11 17.84
C PHE A 117 9.61 -22.94 18.69
N LEU A 118 8.72 -23.65 18.03
CA LEU A 118 7.71 -24.48 18.68
C LEU A 118 8.24 -25.92 18.89
N PRO A 119 7.81 -26.63 19.96
CA PRO A 119 8.29 -27.98 20.27
C PRO A 119 8.09 -29.03 19.17
N ASN A 120 7.16 -28.78 18.23
CA ASN A 120 6.87 -29.64 17.08
C ASN A 120 7.83 -29.40 15.88
N GLY A 121 8.88 -28.61 16.05
CA GLY A 121 9.84 -28.28 14.98
C GLY A 121 9.35 -27.21 14.00
N THR A 122 8.25 -26.52 14.30
CA THR A 122 7.75 -25.38 13.50
C THR A 122 8.16 -24.05 14.11
N THR A 123 7.95 -22.95 13.38
CA THR A 123 8.20 -21.60 13.87
C THR A 123 6.93 -20.76 13.86
N ARG A 124 6.85 -19.79 14.76
CA ARG A 124 5.83 -18.74 14.75
C ARG A 124 6.52 -17.39 14.71
N ALA A 125 6.22 -16.60 13.69
CA ALA A 125 6.82 -15.29 13.49
C ALA A 125 5.79 -14.18 13.70
N PHE A 126 6.21 -13.13 14.39
CA PHE A 126 5.41 -11.93 14.62
C PHE A 126 6.12 -10.71 14.05
N TYR A 127 5.33 -9.80 13.52
CA TYR A 127 5.81 -8.68 12.73
C TYR A 127 5.16 -7.37 13.17
N ASP A 128 5.94 -6.29 13.09
CA ASP A 128 5.39 -4.95 13.06
C ASP A 128 5.17 -4.55 11.60
N VAL A 129 3.95 -4.13 11.27
CA VAL A 129 3.51 -3.76 9.93
C VAL A 129 3.16 -2.28 9.86
N GLU A 130 3.54 -1.63 8.77
CA GLU A 130 3.21 -0.24 8.52
C GLU A 130 2.98 -0.01 7.03
N ALA A 131 1.96 0.77 6.67
CA ALA A 131 1.76 1.29 5.33
C ALA A 131 1.74 2.82 5.35
N LYS A 132 2.36 3.42 4.33
CA LYS A 132 2.51 4.86 4.15
C LYS A 132 2.09 5.28 2.75
N VAL A 133 1.69 6.53 2.62
CA VAL A 133 1.50 7.21 1.34
C VAL A 133 2.54 8.30 1.24
N TYR A 134 3.21 8.36 0.09
CA TYR A 134 4.08 9.48 -0.28
C TYR A 134 3.51 10.20 -1.50
N SER A 135 3.31 11.51 -1.38
CA SER A 135 2.88 12.38 -2.48
C SER A 135 4.07 13.17 -3.02
N LEU A 136 4.37 13.03 -4.31
CA LEU A 136 5.40 13.85 -4.96
C LEU A 136 5.03 15.33 -4.97
N ALA A 137 3.73 15.64 -5.07
CA ALA A 137 3.25 17.01 -5.18
C ALA A 137 3.51 17.82 -3.91
N SER A 138 3.31 17.23 -2.73
CA SER A 138 3.59 17.89 -1.43
C SER A 138 4.94 17.53 -0.84
N GLY A 139 5.59 16.48 -1.32
CA GLY A 139 6.80 15.94 -0.71
C GLY A 139 6.58 15.32 0.68
N ARG A 140 5.32 15.07 1.08
CA ARG A 140 4.94 14.55 2.39
C ARG A 140 4.72 13.04 2.38
N GLU A 141 5.09 12.41 3.49
CA GLU A 141 4.74 11.03 3.82
C GLU A 141 3.68 11.03 4.93
N GLU A 142 2.67 10.16 4.82
CA GLU A 142 1.71 9.92 5.89
C GLU A 142 1.52 8.42 6.12
N VAL A 143 1.47 8.02 7.39
CA VAL A 143 1.15 6.64 7.80
C VAL A 143 -0.36 6.41 7.67
N ILE A 144 -0.75 5.51 6.77
CA ILE A 144 -2.16 5.16 6.54
C ILE A 144 -2.61 3.93 7.32
N PHE A 145 -1.66 3.07 7.70
CA PHE A 145 -1.93 1.88 8.50
C PHE A 145 -0.71 1.52 9.34
N ARG A 146 -0.91 1.09 10.58
CA ARG A 146 0.16 0.55 11.44
C ARG A 146 -0.46 -0.45 12.40
N GLN A 147 0.20 -1.59 12.57
CA GLN A 147 -0.14 -2.56 13.59
C GLN A 147 1.13 -3.25 14.07
N GLN A 148 1.19 -3.55 15.36
CA GLN A 148 2.33 -4.21 15.97
C GLN A 148 1.98 -5.64 16.34
N ASP A 149 3.02 -6.46 16.48
CA ASP A 149 2.93 -7.83 16.98
C ASP A 149 1.89 -8.68 16.23
N VAL A 150 1.89 -8.58 14.90
CA VAL A 150 0.99 -9.32 14.01
C VAL A 150 1.59 -10.67 13.70
N ALA A 151 0.85 -11.75 13.95
CA ALA A 151 1.24 -13.08 13.54
C ALA A 151 1.27 -13.20 12.01
N ARG A 152 2.27 -13.92 11.46
CA ARG A 152 2.50 -14.06 10.02
C ARG A 152 1.22 -14.35 9.21
N GLU A 153 0.44 -15.30 9.68
CA GLU A 153 -0.80 -15.79 9.07
C GLU A 153 -1.91 -14.73 8.97
N GLN A 154 -1.84 -13.68 9.79
CA GLN A 154 -2.82 -12.60 9.81
C GLN A 154 -2.53 -11.50 8.78
N ILE A 155 -1.26 -11.37 8.35
CA ILE A 155 -0.78 -10.22 7.55
C ILE A 155 -1.60 -10.01 6.27
N ARG A 156 -1.87 -11.09 5.51
CA ARG A 156 -2.62 -11.02 4.23
C ARG A 156 -4.05 -10.46 4.41
N ASN A 157 -4.63 -10.63 5.58
CA ASN A 157 -6.01 -10.26 5.87
C ASN A 157 -6.14 -8.91 6.57
N LEU A 158 -5.04 -8.28 6.97
CA LEU A 158 -5.09 -7.07 7.80
C LEU A 158 -5.83 -5.88 7.18
N LEU A 159 -5.74 -5.75 5.86
CA LEU A 159 -6.35 -4.65 5.10
C LEU A 159 -7.72 -5.04 4.50
N VAL A 160 -8.12 -6.30 4.59
CA VAL A 160 -9.41 -6.77 4.07
C VAL A 160 -10.54 -6.12 4.85
N GLY A 161 -11.49 -5.52 4.14
CA GLY A 161 -12.61 -4.76 4.71
C GLY A 161 -12.25 -3.34 5.17
N LYS A 162 -11.00 -2.90 5.00
CA LYS A 162 -10.53 -1.53 5.33
C LYS A 162 -10.16 -0.73 4.07
N GLU A 163 -10.39 -1.28 2.88
CA GLU A 163 -9.85 -0.74 1.64
C GLU A 163 -10.41 0.65 1.33
N ALA A 164 -11.72 0.86 1.54
CA ALA A 164 -12.36 2.16 1.34
C ALA A 164 -11.81 3.22 2.30
N GLN A 165 -11.70 2.88 3.59
CA GLN A 165 -11.12 3.79 4.60
C GLN A 165 -9.67 4.14 4.26
N LEU A 166 -8.87 3.17 3.82
CA LEU A 166 -7.47 3.40 3.44
C LEU A 166 -7.37 4.24 2.17
N LEU A 167 -8.27 4.05 1.21
CA LEU A 167 -8.39 4.89 0.01
C LEU A 167 -8.72 6.34 0.39
N GLU A 168 -9.69 6.58 1.28
CA GLU A 168 -9.99 7.93 1.77
C GLU A 168 -8.76 8.60 2.40
N ARG A 169 -7.91 7.84 3.11
CA ARG A 169 -6.65 8.37 3.65
C ARG A 169 -5.66 8.70 2.53
N VAL A 170 -5.55 7.86 1.49
CA VAL A 170 -4.74 8.16 0.30
C VAL A 170 -5.23 9.44 -0.38
N GLU A 171 -6.54 9.58 -0.56
CA GLU A 171 -7.21 10.75 -1.14
C GLU A 171 -6.97 12.01 -0.30
N SER A 172 -7.06 11.92 1.02
CA SER A 172 -6.79 13.04 1.94
C SER A 172 -5.36 13.56 1.79
N VAL A 173 -4.36 12.67 1.69
CA VAL A 173 -2.95 13.05 1.48
C VAL A 173 -2.77 13.80 0.15
N ILE A 174 -3.50 13.39 -0.89
CA ILE A 174 -3.49 14.04 -2.21
C ILE A 174 -4.24 15.39 -2.17
N GLY A 175 -5.40 15.44 -1.51
CA GLY A 175 -6.23 16.63 -1.36
C GLY A 175 -5.50 17.73 -0.59
N ARG A 176 -4.83 17.38 0.53
CA ARG A 176 -4.01 18.32 1.31
C ARG A 176 -2.82 18.88 0.52
N ALA A 177 -2.23 18.07 -0.37
CA ALA A 177 -1.18 18.55 -1.26
C ALA A 177 -1.66 19.66 -2.23
N ARG A 178 -2.96 19.75 -2.51
CA ARG A 178 -3.54 20.80 -3.36
C ARG A 178 -3.81 22.09 -2.60
N THR A 179 -4.17 22.00 -1.32
CA THR A 179 -4.44 23.15 -0.46
C THR A 179 -3.16 23.78 0.09
N ASP A 180 -2.11 22.99 0.33
CA ASP A 180 -0.81 23.45 0.85
C ASP A 180 0.07 24.11 -0.23
N ARG A 181 -0.52 24.81 -1.22
CA ARG A 181 0.21 25.59 -2.23
C ARG A 181 0.95 26.77 -1.59
N THR A 182 2.04 26.46 -0.90
CA THR A 182 3.27 27.26 -1.01
C THR A 182 3.64 27.20 -2.50
N PRO A 183 3.94 28.32 -3.17
CA PRO A 183 4.21 28.31 -4.60
C PRO A 183 5.27 27.26 -4.91
N LEU A 184 4.97 26.41 -5.89
CA LEU A 184 5.97 25.55 -6.52
C LEU A 184 7.12 26.48 -6.92
N VAL A 185 8.24 26.42 -6.19
CA VAL A 185 9.51 26.95 -6.67
C VAL A 185 9.70 26.33 -8.05
N ARG A 186 9.65 27.15 -9.09
CA ARG A 186 10.00 26.68 -10.42
C ARG A 186 11.48 26.37 -10.34
N TRP A 187 11.85 25.14 -10.66
CA TRP A 187 13.23 24.68 -10.61
C TRP A 187 14.15 25.40 -11.62
N SER A 188 13.60 26.30 -12.46
CA SER A 188 14.38 27.30 -13.19
C SER A 188 15.16 28.26 -12.29
N ASP A 189 14.78 28.36 -11.02
CA ASP A 189 15.31 29.36 -10.09
C ASP A 189 16.39 28.78 -9.15
N LEU A 190 16.77 27.50 -9.36
CA LEU A 190 17.77 26.76 -8.57
C LEU A 190 18.95 26.23 -9.43
N ALA A 191 19.09 26.74 -10.66
CA ALA A 191 20.20 26.44 -11.56
C ALA A 191 21.34 27.45 -11.41
#